data_AF-A0A925YIL9-F1
#
_entry.id   AF-A0A925YIL9-F1
#
_cell.length_a   1.000
_cell.length_b   1.000
_cell.length_c   1.000
_cell.angle_alpha   90.00
_cell.angle_beta   90.00
_cell.angle_gamma   90.00
#
_symmetry.space_group_name_H-M   'P 1'
#
loop_
_entity.id
_entity.type
_entity.pdbx_description
1 polymer ?
#
loop_
_entity_poly.entity_id
_entity_poly.type
_entity_poly.pdbx_seq_one_letter_code
_entity_poly.pdbx_strand_id
1 'polypeptide(L)'
;MTAVRVTLVSIASCWLVAACSTTYQPRHSGRVGLVIHHGGALFEKDGRELPVGPFGGELVGLVAETPAAAVHAQKAHNQFMIGIPAYLTGAATVIIGVAVLSGPVGWIVIGAGASTMGTGLSFMGAAFTHAV
;
A
#
# COMPACT_ATOMS: atom_id res chain seq x y z
N MET A 1 -14.84 -26.34 -22.23
CA MET A 1 -14.80 -26.81 -20.82
C MET A 1 -13.50 -26.43 -20.08
N THR A 2 -12.64 -25.57 -20.64
CA THR A 2 -11.37 -25.13 -20.01
C THR A 2 -11.52 -23.85 -19.16
N ALA A 3 -12.49 -22.99 -19.47
CA ALA A 3 -12.69 -21.70 -18.78
C ALA A 3 -13.15 -21.85 -17.31
N VAL A 4 -13.99 -22.84 -17.00
CA VAL A 4 -14.55 -23.05 -15.64
C VAL A 4 -13.49 -23.51 -14.63
N ARG A 5 -12.45 -24.22 -15.10
CA ARG A 5 -11.35 -24.68 -14.24
C ARG A 5 -10.44 -23.53 -13.81
N VAL A 6 -10.25 -22.51 -14.65
CA VAL A 6 -9.39 -21.36 -14.33
C VAL A 6 -10.03 -20.46 -13.27
N THR A 7 -11.36 -20.32 -13.29
CA THR A 7 -12.11 -19.50 -12.32
C THR A 7 -12.10 -20.12 -10.92
N LEU A 8 -12.24 -21.45 -10.83
CA LEU A 8 -12.22 -22.18 -9.54
C LEU A 8 -10.86 -22.12 -8.85
N VAL A 9 -9.76 -22.16 -9.62
CA VAL A 9 -8.40 -22.07 -9.07
C VAL A 9 -8.08 -20.66 -8.56
N SER A 10 -8.55 -19.60 -9.24
CA SER A 10 -8.38 -18.22 -8.75
C SER A 10 -9.19 -17.92 -7.50
N ILE A 11 -10.40 -18.46 -7.38
CA ILE A 11 -11.20 -18.29 -6.16
C ILE A 11 -10.52 -19.03 -5.00
N ALA A 12 -10.11 -20.28 -5.21
CA ALA A 12 -9.46 -21.08 -4.16
C ALA A 12 -8.14 -20.47 -3.67
N SER A 13 -7.35 -19.82 -4.53
CA SER A 13 -6.10 -19.17 -4.11
C SER A 13 -6.35 -17.93 -3.25
N CYS A 14 -7.43 -17.18 -3.47
CA CYS A 14 -7.82 -16.05 -2.63
C CYS A 14 -8.13 -16.45 -1.18
N TRP A 15 -8.68 -17.65 -0.96
CA TRP A 15 -9.04 -18.13 0.39
C TRP A 15 -7.83 -18.58 1.23
N LEU A 16 -6.78 -19.08 0.58
CA LEU A 16 -5.58 -19.56 1.29
C LEU A 16 -4.70 -18.43 1.84
N VAL A 17 -4.77 -17.21 1.29
CA VAL A 17 -3.99 -16.06 1.76
C VAL A 17 -4.67 -15.35 2.95
N ALA A 18 -5.98 -15.54 3.15
CA ALA A 18 -6.74 -14.87 4.20
C ALA A 18 -6.61 -15.51 5.60
N ALA A 19 -6.10 -16.74 5.71
CA ALA A 19 -6.17 -17.52 6.94
C ALA A 19 -5.01 -17.32 7.93
N CYS A 20 -4.03 -16.47 7.63
CA CYS A 20 -2.87 -16.21 8.48
C CYS A 20 -2.90 -14.80 9.10
N SER A 21 -4.03 -14.37 9.66
CA SER A 21 -4.10 -13.11 10.42
C SER A 21 -3.56 -13.31 11.84
N THR A 22 -2.23 -13.27 11.99
CA THR A 22 -1.64 -13.10 13.33
C THR A 22 -2.01 -11.70 13.84
N THR A 23 -2.77 -11.63 14.93
CA THR A 23 -3.08 -10.35 15.58
C THR A 23 -1.85 -9.96 16.40
N TYR A 24 -0.98 -9.15 15.80
CA TYR A 24 0.14 -8.54 16.53
C TYR A 24 -0.41 -7.42 17.41
N GLN A 25 -0.39 -7.63 18.72
CA GLN A 25 -0.73 -6.61 19.68
C GLN A 25 0.55 -5.80 19.95
N PRO A 26 0.64 -4.53 19.50
CA PRO A 26 1.86 -3.77 19.67
C PRO A 26 2.15 -3.61 21.15
N ARG A 27 3.35 -4.01 21.56
CA ARG A 27 3.82 -3.81 22.93
C ARG A 27 3.98 -2.32 23.14
N HIS A 28 3.39 -1.78 24.21
CA HIS A 28 3.47 -0.37 24.58
C HIS A 28 4.94 0.06 24.65
N SER A 29 5.39 0.75 23.60
CA SER A 29 6.74 1.28 23.44
C SER A 29 6.57 2.69 22.92
N GLY A 30 7.44 3.64 23.30
CA GLY A 30 7.37 5.03 22.82
C GLY A 30 7.64 5.21 21.32
N ARG A 31 7.53 4.14 20.52
CA ARG A 31 7.62 4.13 19.06
C ARG A 31 6.21 4.17 18.47
N VAL A 32 6.11 4.66 17.24
CA VAL A 32 4.86 4.64 16.48
C VAL A 32 4.55 3.19 16.10
N GLY A 33 3.42 2.67 16.58
CA GLY A 33 2.88 1.37 16.18
C GLY A 33 1.86 1.55 15.05
N LEU A 34 1.79 0.57 14.15
CA LEU A 34 0.67 0.44 13.21
C LEU A 34 -0.34 -0.54 13.79
N VAL A 35 -1.58 -0.10 13.99
CA VAL A 35 -2.66 -0.90 14.57
C VAL A 35 -3.83 -0.93 13.61
N ILE A 36 -4.52 -2.07 13.49
CA ILE A 36 -5.68 -2.19 12.62
C ILE A 36 -6.93 -2.25 13.50
N HIS A 37 -7.67 -1.15 13.58
CA HIS A 37 -8.98 -1.10 14.23
C HIS A 37 -10.10 -0.94 13.21
N HIS A 38 -11.18 -1.69 13.37
CA HIS A 38 -12.39 -1.61 12.54
C HIS A 38 -12.15 -1.70 11.02
N GLY A 39 -11.11 -2.42 10.60
CA GLY A 39 -10.75 -2.59 9.19
C GLY A 39 -9.94 -1.44 8.58
N GLY A 40 -9.59 -0.41 9.37
CA GLY A 40 -8.67 0.65 8.98
C GLY A 40 -7.32 0.48 9.66
N ALA A 41 -6.24 0.87 8.99
CA ALA A 41 -4.93 1.01 9.62
C ALA A 41 -4.83 2.39 10.31
N LEU A 42 -4.36 2.41 11.54
CA LEU A 42 -4.11 3.60 12.34
C LEU A 42 -2.67 3.57 12.87
N PHE A 43 -2.09 4.75 13.02
CA PHE A 43 -0.85 4.95 13.75
C PHE A 43 -1.19 5.24 15.21
N GLU A 44 -0.62 4.47 16.12
CA GLU A 44 -0.76 4.66 17.56
C GLU A 44 0.60 5.05 18.15
N LYS A 45 0.65 6.12 18.95
CA LYS A 45 1.78 6.43 19.83
C LYS A 45 1.25 7.04 21.11
N ASP A 46 1.67 6.51 22.26
CA ASP A 46 1.31 7.02 23.60
C ASP A 46 -0.21 7.20 23.79
N GLY A 47 -1.02 6.29 23.22
CA GLY A 47 -2.48 6.33 23.29
C GLY A 47 -3.16 7.34 22.35
N ARG A 48 -2.41 8.02 21.47
CA ARG A 48 -2.98 8.81 20.37
C ARG A 48 -3.05 7.96 19.12
N GLU A 49 -4.26 7.76 18.62
CA GLU A 49 -4.54 7.07 17.37
C GLU A 49 -4.82 8.07 16.25
N LEU A 50 -4.16 7.90 15.10
CA LEU A 50 -4.44 8.66 13.89
C LEU A 50 -4.61 7.73 12.70
N PRO A 51 -5.63 7.93 11.85
CA PRO A 51 -5.83 7.09 10.69
C PRO A 51 -4.68 7.23 9.70
N VAL A 52 -4.25 6.08 9.14
CA VAL A 52 -3.32 6.05 8.01
C VAL A 52 -4.08 6.53 6.79
N GLY A 53 -4.03 7.84 6.55
CA GLY A 53 -4.62 8.45 5.36
C GLY A 53 -3.90 8.01 4.08
N PRO A 54 -4.49 8.24 2.89
CA PRO A 54 -3.89 7.84 1.62
C PRO A 54 -2.44 8.32 1.52
N PHE A 55 -2.13 9.56 1.88
CA PHE A 55 -0.76 10.10 1.81
C PHE A 55 0.08 9.88 3.08
N GLY A 56 -0.18 8.82 3.85
CA GLY A 56 0.52 8.55 5.12
C GLY A 56 -0.02 9.31 6.34
N GLY A 57 -1.14 10.03 6.20
CA GLY A 57 -1.82 10.72 7.30
C GLY A 57 -0.99 11.83 7.96
N GLU A 58 -1.36 12.22 9.19
CA GLU A 58 -0.67 13.24 9.99
C GLU A 58 0.46 12.64 10.84
N LEU A 59 1.26 11.76 10.25
CA LEU A 59 2.35 11.06 10.94
C LEU A 59 3.32 12.03 11.61
N VAL A 60 3.62 13.14 10.93
CA VAL A 60 4.53 14.18 11.40
C VAL A 60 4.02 14.81 12.71
N GLY A 61 2.70 14.97 12.87
CA GLY A 61 2.09 15.49 14.11
C GLY A 61 2.25 14.54 15.30
N LEU A 62 2.24 13.23 15.05
CA LEU A 62 2.42 12.18 16.05
C LEU A 62 3.86 12.06 16.58
N VAL A 63 4.85 12.39 15.76
CA VAL A 63 6.29 12.32 16.11
C VAL A 63 6.96 13.68 16.25
N ALA A 64 6.18 14.77 16.32
CA ALA A 64 6.68 16.13 16.48
C ALA A 64 7.57 16.30 17.74
N GLU A 65 7.31 15.53 18.81
CA GLU A 65 8.09 15.56 20.04
C GLU A 65 9.48 14.90 19.93
N THR A 66 9.74 14.15 18.85
CA THR A 66 10.99 13.39 18.65
C THR A 66 11.63 13.77 17.31
N PRO A 67 12.64 14.66 17.29
CA PRO A 67 13.17 15.23 16.04
C PRO A 67 13.79 14.17 15.11
N ALA A 68 14.34 13.09 15.67
CA ALA A 68 14.85 11.97 14.88
C ALA A 68 13.73 11.23 14.12
N ALA A 69 12.54 11.08 14.74
CA ALA A 69 11.42 10.37 14.14
C ALA A 69 10.64 11.25 13.15
N ALA A 70 10.64 12.58 13.33
CA ALA A 70 10.04 13.53 12.40
C ALA A 70 10.69 13.47 11.00
N VAL A 71 12.02 13.31 10.93
CA VAL A 71 12.75 13.19 9.64
C VAL A 71 12.31 11.94 8.88
N HIS A 72 12.12 10.82 9.59
CA HIS A 72 11.65 9.56 9.01
C HIS A 72 10.19 9.65 8.55
N ALA A 73 9.31 10.26 9.36
CA ALA A 73 7.92 10.51 9.00
C ALA A 73 7.77 11.40 7.75
N GLN A 74 8.60 12.44 7.64
CA GLN A 74 8.56 13.34 6.49
C GLN A 74 9.08 12.67 5.21
N LYS A 75 10.09 11.79 5.35
CA LYS A 75 10.57 10.97 4.23
C LYS A 75 9.50 9.96 3.77
N ALA A 76 8.81 9.31 4.71
CA ALA A 76 7.70 8.41 4.41
C ALA A 76 6.56 9.15 3.70
N HIS A 77 6.18 10.34 4.16
CA HIS A 77 5.16 11.16 3.51
C HIS A 77 5.52 11.51 2.06
N ASN A 78 6.75 11.95 1.80
CA ASN A 78 7.22 12.24 0.44
C ASN A 78 7.19 11.00 -0.47
N GLN A 79 7.53 9.82 0.07
CA GLN A 79 7.47 8.57 -0.67
C GLN A 79 6.03 8.14 -0.97
N PHE A 80 5.07 8.35 -0.06
CA PHE A 80 3.66 8.14 -0.35
C PHE A 80 3.12 9.11 -1.40
N MET A 81 3.50 10.38 -1.31
CA MET A 81 3.12 11.43 -2.27
C MET A 81 3.59 11.12 -3.70
N ILE A 82 4.71 10.41 -3.87
CA ILE A 82 5.20 9.98 -5.19
C ILE A 82 4.64 8.61 -5.58
N GLY A 83 4.59 7.67 -4.62
CA GLY A 83 4.21 6.28 -4.87
C GLY A 83 2.75 6.12 -5.26
N ILE A 84 1.84 6.87 -4.65
CA ILE A 84 0.40 6.74 -4.90
C ILE A 84 0.00 7.23 -6.30
N PRO A 85 0.40 8.45 -6.73
CA PRO A 85 0.15 8.86 -8.11
C PRO A 85 0.77 7.91 -9.12
N ALA A 86 1.99 7.42 -8.88
CA ALA A 86 2.65 6.46 -9.77
C ALA A 86 1.86 5.14 -9.86
N TYR A 87 1.41 4.62 -8.72
CA TYR A 87 0.58 3.42 -8.66
C TYR A 87 -0.76 3.60 -9.39
N LEU A 88 -1.48 4.68 -9.11
CA LEU A 88 -2.78 4.97 -9.72
C LEU A 88 -2.67 5.19 -11.23
N THR A 89 -1.62 5.88 -11.66
CA THR A 89 -1.34 6.09 -13.10
C THR A 89 -1.01 4.75 -13.77
N GLY A 90 -0.18 3.92 -13.14
CA GLY A 90 0.11 2.57 -13.61
C GLY A 90 -1.15 1.70 -13.72
N ALA A 91 -1.97 1.67 -12.67
CA ALA A 91 -3.23 0.92 -12.67
C ALA A 91 -4.20 1.41 -13.76
N ALA A 92 -4.35 2.72 -13.92
CA ALA A 92 -5.20 3.31 -14.96
C ALA A 92 -4.73 2.93 -16.38
N THR A 93 -3.42 2.99 -16.63
CA THR A 93 -2.85 2.59 -17.92
C THR A 93 -3.01 1.10 -18.21
N VAL A 94 -2.88 0.23 -17.20
CA VAL A 94 -3.21 -1.21 -17.36
C VAL A 94 -4.69 -1.40 -17.71
N ILE A 95 -5.60 -0.74 -16.99
CA ILE A 95 -7.05 -0.83 -17.25
C ILE A 95 -7.38 -0.38 -18.68
N ILE A 96 -6.83 0.75 -19.13
CA ILE A 96 -7.02 1.26 -20.49
C ILE A 96 -6.44 0.30 -21.52
N GLY A 97 -5.23 -0.22 -21.28
CA GLY A 97 -4.57 -1.18 -22.16
C GLY A 97 -5.37 -2.47 -22.34
N VAL A 98 -5.98 -2.98 -21.26
CA VAL A 98 -6.84 -4.18 -21.30
C VAL A 98 -8.20 -3.88 -21.96
N ALA A 99 -8.82 -2.76 -21.64
CA ALA A 99 -10.20 -2.47 -22.04
C ALA A 99 -10.35 -1.92 -23.47
N VAL A 100 -9.35 -1.17 -23.96
CA VAL A 100 -9.49 -0.38 -25.21
C VAL A 100 -8.58 -0.90 -26.32
N LEU A 101 -7.39 -1.43 -25.99
CA LEU A 101 -6.36 -1.76 -26.98
C LEU A 101 -6.26 -3.27 -27.21
N SER A 102 -7.08 -3.80 -28.12
CA SER A 102 -6.90 -5.15 -28.64
C SER A 102 -5.82 -5.16 -29.73
N GLY A 103 -4.56 -5.42 -29.36
CA GLY A 103 -3.45 -5.55 -30.31
C GLY A 103 -2.05 -5.48 -29.68
N PRO A 104 -0.97 -5.53 -30.50
CA PRO A 104 0.42 -5.47 -30.02
C PRO A 104 0.73 -4.21 -29.21
N VAL A 105 0.09 -3.09 -29.55
CA VAL A 105 0.20 -1.82 -28.82
C VAL A 105 -0.39 -1.93 -27.42
N GLY A 106 -1.47 -2.70 -27.23
CA GLY A 106 -2.07 -2.96 -25.92
C GLY A 106 -1.12 -3.65 -24.97
N TRP A 107 -0.35 -4.64 -25.45
CA TRP A 107 0.66 -5.33 -24.64
C TRP A 107 1.78 -4.40 -24.14
N ILE A 108 2.22 -3.47 -24.98
CA ILE A 108 3.23 -2.47 -24.59
C ILE A 108 2.67 -1.53 -23.51
N VAL A 109 1.43 -1.07 -23.68
CA VAL A 109 0.76 -0.18 -22.71
C VAL A 109 0.51 -0.89 -21.37
N ILE A 110 0.09 -2.16 -21.40
CA ILE A 110 -0.09 -2.97 -20.19
C ILE A 110 1.27 -3.18 -19.49
N GLY A 111 2.33 -3.50 -20.23
CA GLY A 111 3.67 -3.69 -19.67
C GLY A 111 4.21 -2.42 -19.01
N ALA A 112 4.06 -1.27 -19.67
CA ALA A 112 4.43 0.03 -19.12
C ALA A 112 3.57 0.40 -17.89
N GLY A 113 2.28 0.11 -17.93
CA GLY A 113 1.39 0.34 -16.78
C GLY A 113 1.76 -0.53 -15.58
N ALA A 114 2.06 -1.82 -15.81
CA ALA A 114 2.46 -2.75 -14.77
C ALA A 114 3.80 -2.39 -14.13
N SER A 115 4.78 -1.92 -14.91
CA SER A 115 6.06 -1.45 -14.36
C SER A 115 5.91 -0.19 -13.53
N THR A 116 5.06 0.74 -13.97
CA THR A 116 4.76 1.98 -13.23
C THR A 116 4.00 1.66 -11.94
N MET A 117 3.06 0.73 -11.98
CA MET A 117 2.31 0.22 -10.83
C MET A 117 3.24 -0.47 -9.81
N GLY A 118 4.14 -1.34 -10.27
CA GLY A 118 5.14 -1.99 -9.42
C GLY A 118 6.13 -1.01 -8.78
N THR A 119 6.48 0.06 -9.51
CA THR A 119 7.31 1.15 -8.98
C THR A 119 6.57 1.92 -7.89
N GLY A 120 5.29 2.26 -8.10
CA GLY A 120 4.46 2.89 -7.08
C GLY A 120 4.33 2.05 -5.80
N LEU A 121 4.11 0.74 -5.95
CA LEU A 121 4.10 -0.22 -4.84
C LEU A 121 5.42 -0.26 -4.08
N SER A 122 6.55 -0.22 -4.80
CA SER A 122 7.89 -0.18 -4.18
C SER A 122 8.10 1.08 -3.35
N PHE A 123 7.66 2.24 -3.85
CA PHE A 123 7.72 3.50 -3.09
C PHE A 123 6.83 3.48 -1.85
N MET A 124 5.61 2.92 -1.96
CA MET A 124 4.72 2.77 -0.81
C MET A 124 5.30 1.81 0.24
N GLY A 125 5.88 0.67 -0.19
CA GLY A 125 6.56 -0.26 0.72
C GLY A 125 7.75 0.37 1.44
N ALA A 126 8.57 1.15 0.72
CA ALA A 126 9.66 1.91 1.30
C ALA A 126 9.17 2.95 2.32
N ALA A 127 8.05 3.61 2.03
CA ALA A 127 7.43 4.56 2.94
C ALA A 127 6.99 3.90 4.25
N PHE A 128 6.37 2.70 4.18
CA PHE A 128 6.02 1.93 5.38
C PHE A 128 7.25 1.54 6.20
N THR A 129 8.34 1.09 5.55
CA THR A 129 9.57 0.75 6.28
C THR A 129 10.26 1.95 6.93
N HIS A 130 9.98 3.16 6.46
CA HIS A 130 10.48 4.39 7.07
C HIS A 130 9.51 4.99 8.11
N ALA A 131 8.26 4.53 8.17
CA ALA A 131 7.25 5.02 9.11
C ALA A 131 7.28 4.31 10.48
N VAL A 132 7.85 3.09 10.54
CA VAL A 132 7.92 2.21 11.72
C VAL A 132 9.35 2.10 12.23
#